data_AF-A0A1V6SYY9-F1
#
_entry.id   AF-A0A1V6SYY9-F1
#
_cell.length_a   1.000
_cell.length_b   1.000
_cell.length_c   1.000
_cell.angle_alpha   90.00
_cell.angle_beta   90.00
_cell.angle_gamma   90.00
#
_symmetry.space_group_name_H-M   'P 1'
#
loop_
_entity.id
_entity.type
_entity.pdbx_description
1 polymer ?
#
loop_
_entity_poly.entity_id
_entity_poly.type
_entity_poly.pdbx_seq_one_letter_code
_entity_poly.pdbx_strand_id
1 'polypeptide(L)'
;IYPLNLTQNACKYRASQSLNDREVFIQLLLRLDETVNTSPFGQVDINGNAYPELELRFLEDTGSQIMCIFNNDMLNLMGGDVQFSTAPFKHIMGYQSFGTASGRQFVAKIIAVQVNMMGFNEFGNSVLMTDWTTIGCAVFDQNEQAPNGPRNRLNGPWLRKALYTGTAPTLFPSLFVGLNKGDLTAGDMLPAIRSSQRAAPEFLRPQSGVGWRQDPLSGLYYPGPDRRVQGKLLPQPAGSDSSSGSSTPTGPS
;
A
#
# COMPACT_ATOMS: atom_id res chain seq x y z
N ILE A 1 6.82 32.22 6.10
CA ILE A 1 5.87 31.13 6.42
C ILE A 1 4.49 31.75 6.35
N TYR A 2 3.81 31.61 5.22
CA TYR A 2 2.45 32.15 5.10
C TYR A 2 1.50 31.17 5.81
N PRO A 3 0.66 31.65 6.75
CA PRO A 3 -0.36 30.80 7.34
C PRO A 3 -1.31 30.34 6.24
N LEU A 4 -1.64 29.05 6.25
CA LEU A 4 -2.56 28.46 5.29
C LEU A 4 -3.95 29.09 5.48
N ASN A 5 -4.63 29.38 4.37
CA ASN A 5 -5.91 30.09 4.34
C ASN A 5 -7.03 29.27 5.02
N LEU A 6 -8.02 29.97 5.61
CA LEU A 6 -9.19 29.43 6.33
C LEU A 6 -10.03 28.42 5.51
N THR A 7 -9.81 28.31 4.21
CA THR A 7 -10.45 27.37 3.29
C THR A 7 -9.88 25.96 3.30
N GLN A 8 -8.89 25.65 4.15
CA GLN A 8 -8.48 24.26 4.39
C GLN A 8 -9.49 23.42 5.20
N ASN A 9 -10.67 23.97 5.50
CA ASN A 9 -11.80 23.27 6.11
C ASN A 9 -12.58 22.34 5.16
N ALA A 10 -12.18 22.18 3.89
CA ALA A 10 -12.90 21.31 2.95
C ALA A 10 -12.58 19.81 3.12
N CYS A 11 -11.39 19.48 3.61
CA CYS A 11 -10.99 18.09 3.79
C CYS A 11 -11.69 17.49 5.00
N LYS A 12 -12.43 16.41 4.78
CA LYS A 12 -13.13 15.70 5.85
C LYS A 12 -12.15 14.93 6.73
N TYR A 13 -11.07 14.38 6.17
CA TYR A 13 -10.03 13.69 6.94
C TYR A 13 -8.63 13.84 6.34
N ARG A 14 -7.64 14.12 7.19
CA ARG A 14 -6.22 14.19 6.82
C ARG A 14 -5.43 13.13 7.57
N ALA A 15 -4.76 12.25 6.83
CA ALA A 15 -3.88 11.25 7.40
C ALA A 15 -2.68 11.89 8.12
N SER A 16 -2.29 11.30 9.25
CA SER A 16 -1.06 11.70 9.94
C SER A 16 0.16 11.21 9.14
N GLN A 17 1.11 12.12 8.91
CA GLN A 17 2.37 11.74 8.26
C GLN A 17 3.23 10.90 9.20
N SER A 18 3.84 9.84 8.64
CA SER A 18 4.95 9.16 9.28
C SER A 18 6.22 10.00 9.13
N LEU A 19 7.08 10.01 10.16
CA LEU A 19 8.40 10.68 10.14
C LEU A 19 9.31 10.19 9.01
N ASN A 20 9.01 9.02 8.43
CA ASN A 20 9.83 8.39 7.38
C ASN A 20 9.37 8.68 5.95
N ASP A 21 8.48 9.66 5.73
CA ASP A 21 8.00 10.22 4.44
C ASP A 21 7.42 9.24 3.39
N ARG A 22 7.45 7.92 3.62
CA ARG A 22 7.05 6.89 2.65
C ARG A 22 5.81 6.11 3.03
N GLU A 23 5.42 6.12 4.29
CA GLU A 23 4.29 5.36 4.80
C GLU A 23 3.19 6.30 5.27
N VAL A 24 1.99 6.09 4.74
CA VAL A 24 0.80 6.83 5.12
C VAL A 24 -0.06 5.96 6.01
N PHE A 25 -0.42 6.48 7.19
CA PHE A 25 -1.30 5.77 8.10
C PHE A 25 -2.63 6.49 8.26
N ILE A 26 -3.70 5.71 8.30
CA ILE A 26 -5.07 6.17 8.53
C ILE A 26 -5.63 5.56 9.81
N GLN A 27 -6.60 6.22 10.42
CA GLN A 27 -7.38 5.70 11.54
C GLN A 27 -8.74 5.25 11.05
N LEU A 28 -9.12 4.02 11.37
CA LEU A 28 -10.43 3.46 11.07
C LEU A 28 -11.09 2.97 12.35
N LEU A 29 -12.41 3.08 12.38
CA LEU A 29 -13.25 2.48 13.40
C LEU A 29 -13.70 1.10 12.93
N LEU A 30 -13.54 0.11 13.80
CA LEU A 30 -13.94 -1.28 13.55
C LEU A 30 -14.87 -1.76 14.65
N ARG A 31 -15.85 -2.57 14.28
CA ARG A 31 -16.66 -3.38 15.20
C ARG A 31 -17.03 -4.71 14.55
N LEU A 32 -17.36 -5.72 15.34
CA LEU A 32 -17.87 -6.98 14.79
C LEU A 32 -19.20 -6.76 14.08
N ASP A 33 -19.42 -7.46 12.97
CA ASP A 33 -20.66 -7.30 12.21
C ASP A 33 -21.87 -7.82 13.00
N GLU A 34 -22.81 -6.91 13.25
CA GLU A 34 -24.06 -7.15 13.97
C GLU A 34 -25.03 -8.11 13.24
N THR A 35 -24.90 -8.25 11.92
CA THR A 35 -25.83 -9.04 11.08
C THR A 35 -25.47 -10.51 10.99
N VAL A 36 -24.23 -10.87 11.30
CA VAL A 36 -23.74 -12.27 11.17
C VAL A 36 -24.21 -13.15 12.32
N ASN A 37 -24.63 -12.56 13.45
CA ASN A 37 -25.16 -13.29 14.60
C ASN A 37 -26.67 -13.01 14.77
N THR A 38 -27.51 -13.91 14.28
CA THR A 38 -28.98 -13.86 14.44
C THR A 38 -29.46 -14.32 15.83
N SER A 39 -28.59 -14.30 16.84
CA SER A 39 -28.95 -14.65 18.21
C SER A 39 -30.19 -13.88 18.66
N PRO A 40 -31.19 -14.54 19.27
CA PRO A 40 -32.38 -13.87 19.80
C PRO A 40 -32.07 -12.87 20.92
N PHE A 41 -30.86 -12.90 21.47
CA PHE A 41 -30.38 -11.98 22.51
C PHE A 41 -29.71 -10.70 21.97
N GLY A 42 -29.68 -10.50 20.65
CA GLY A 42 -29.16 -9.26 20.05
C GLY A 42 -27.63 -9.14 20.09
N GLN A 43 -27.17 -7.91 19.82
CA GLN A 43 -25.78 -7.50 19.53
C GLN A 43 -24.83 -7.54 20.73
N VAL A 44 -24.83 -8.63 21.48
CA VAL A 44 -24.12 -8.71 22.76
C VAL A 44 -23.15 -9.89 22.82
N ASP A 45 -22.07 -9.68 23.57
CA ASP A 45 -21.17 -10.73 24.01
C ASP A 45 -21.90 -11.71 24.95
N ILE A 46 -21.21 -12.78 25.35
CA ILE A 46 -21.71 -13.81 26.26
C ILE A 46 -22.15 -13.27 27.63
N ASN A 47 -21.69 -12.07 28.02
CA ASN A 47 -22.05 -11.40 29.26
C ASN A 47 -23.21 -10.42 29.09
N GLY A 48 -23.77 -10.27 27.88
CA GLY A 48 -24.86 -9.35 27.58
C GLY A 48 -24.42 -7.91 27.30
N ASN A 49 -23.12 -7.65 27.10
CA ASN A 49 -22.61 -6.31 26.74
C ASN A 49 -22.48 -6.16 25.24
N ALA A 50 -22.70 -4.95 24.70
CA ALA A 50 -22.42 -4.68 23.29
C ALA A 50 -20.96 -4.97 22.94
N TYR A 51 -20.71 -5.52 21.75
CA TYR A 51 -19.34 -5.68 21.26
C TYR A 51 -18.65 -4.31 21.17
N PRO A 52 -17.37 -4.21 21.56
CA PRO A 52 -16.64 -2.95 21.55
C PRO A 52 -16.37 -2.46 20.12
N GLU A 53 -16.37 -1.13 19.98
CA GLU A 53 -15.85 -0.43 18.81
C GLU A 53 -14.38 -0.05 19.08
N LEU A 54 -13.49 -0.33 18.12
CA LEU A 54 -12.07 -0.03 18.24
C LEU A 54 -11.62 0.95 17.16
N GLU A 55 -10.91 1.99 17.57
CA GLU A 55 -10.15 2.84 16.66
C GLU A 55 -8.75 2.24 16.46
N LEU A 56 -8.45 1.82 15.23
CA LEU A 56 -7.20 1.18 14.88
C LEU A 56 -6.47 1.96 13.79
N ARG A 57 -5.13 1.93 13.85
CA ARG A 57 -4.25 2.58 12.87
C ARG A 57 -3.83 1.58 11.80
N PHE A 58 -4.11 1.91 10.54
CA PHE A 58 -3.81 1.09 9.37
C PHE A 58 -2.78 1.78 8.48
N LEU A 59 -1.87 0.99 7.91
CA LEU A 59 -1.09 1.42 6.76
C LEU A 59 -2.02 1.48 5.54
N GLU A 60 -2.00 2.60 4.84
CA GLU A 60 -2.64 2.71 3.53
C GLU A 60 -1.80 1.93 2.52
N ASP A 61 -2.36 0.82 2.03
CA ASP A 61 -1.71 -0.02 1.03
C ASP A 61 -2.66 -0.28 -0.13
N THR A 62 -2.46 0.49 -1.21
CA THR A 62 -3.20 0.34 -2.47
C THR A 62 -3.09 -1.07 -3.09
N GLY A 63 -2.00 -1.81 -2.78
CA GLY A 63 -1.76 -3.17 -3.24
C GLY A 63 -2.47 -4.25 -2.42
N SER A 64 -2.93 -3.92 -1.20
CA SER A 64 -3.59 -4.90 -0.34
C SER A 64 -4.99 -5.26 -0.87
N GLN A 65 -5.29 -6.56 -0.94
CA GLN A 65 -6.55 -7.09 -1.44
C GLN A 65 -7.66 -7.16 -0.38
N ILE A 66 -7.28 -7.20 0.91
CA ILE A 66 -8.21 -7.33 2.04
C ILE A 66 -7.72 -6.48 3.22
N MET A 67 -8.64 -6.11 4.10
CA MET A 67 -8.27 -5.54 5.38
C MET A 67 -7.62 -6.62 6.24
N CYS A 68 -6.52 -6.28 6.94
CA CYS A 68 -5.83 -7.20 7.84
C CYS A 68 -5.64 -6.56 9.21
N ILE A 69 -6.00 -7.30 10.26
CA ILE A 69 -5.76 -6.95 11.67
C ILE A 69 -4.97 -8.05 12.39
N PHE A 70 -4.45 -7.74 13.57
CA PHE A 70 -3.73 -8.69 14.39
C PHE A 70 -4.66 -9.51 15.28
N ASN A 71 -4.15 -10.61 15.82
CA ASN A 71 -4.92 -11.45 16.73
C ASN A 71 -5.37 -10.68 17.99
N ASN A 72 -4.51 -9.84 18.56
CA ASN A 72 -4.86 -9.02 19.72
C ASN A 72 -5.96 -7.99 19.44
N ASP A 73 -6.03 -7.45 18.23
CA ASP A 73 -7.15 -6.55 17.84
C ASP A 73 -8.47 -7.32 17.83
N MET A 74 -8.45 -8.54 17.29
CA MET A 74 -9.60 -9.43 17.28
C MET A 74 -10.05 -9.81 18.70
N LEU A 75 -9.10 -10.15 19.60
CA LEU A 75 -9.44 -10.45 21.00
C LEU A 75 -10.08 -9.25 21.70
N ASN A 76 -9.63 -8.03 21.38
CA ASN A 76 -10.26 -6.82 21.89
C ASN A 76 -11.67 -6.61 21.31
N LEU A 77 -11.89 -6.89 20.03
CA LEU A 77 -13.21 -6.81 19.38
C LEU A 77 -14.22 -7.83 19.93
N MET A 78 -13.74 -8.94 20.50
CA MET A 78 -14.58 -9.98 21.09
C MET A 78 -15.22 -9.58 22.42
N GLY A 79 -14.71 -8.56 23.12
CA GLY A 79 -15.20 -8.20 24.44
C GLY A 79 -15.19 -9.40 25.41
N GLY A 80 -16.32 -9.67 26.06
CA GLY A 80 -16.47 -10.78 27.01
C GLY A 80 -16.31 -12.19 26.40
N ASP A 81 -16.51 -12.37 25.09
CA ASP A 81 -16.39 -13.68 24.44
C ASP A 81 -14.96 -14.24 24.50
N VAL A 82 -13.97 -13.37 24.69
CA VAL A 82 -12.54 -13.73 24.77
C VAL A 82 -12.24 -14.72 25.89
N GLN A 83 -13.06 -14.73 26.96
CA GLN A 83 -12.86 -15.61 28.12
C GLN A 83 -13.16 -17.08 27.80
N PHE A 84 -13.94 -17.34 26.75
CA PHE A 84 -14.45 -18.66 26.42
C PHE A 84 -13.93 -19.18 25.09
N SER A 85 -13.40 -18.30 24.24
CA SER A 85 -12.88 -18.65 22.93
C SER A 85 -11.72 -17.75 22.52
N THR A 86 -10.77 -18.32 21.80
CA THR A 86 -9.68 -17.59 21.16
C THR A 86 -10.06 -17.01 19.79
N ALA A 87 -11.31 -17.16 19.36
CA ALA A 87 -11.82 -16.60 18.11
C ALA A 87 -13.33 -16.32 18.19
N PRO A 88 -13.85 -15.30 17.50
CA PRO A 88 -15.29 -15.01 17.49
C PRO A 88 -15.97 -16.01 16.56
N PHE A 89 -16.13 -17.27 16.98
CA PHE A 89 -16.64 -18.35 16.11
C PHE A 89 -17.93 -17.97 15.37
N LYS A 90 -18.78 -17.16 16.01
CA LYS A 90 -20.01 -16.62 15.43
C LYS A 90 -19.78 -15.66 14.26
N HIS A 91 -18.65 -14.97 14.22
CA HIS A 91 -18.30 -13.99 13.18
C HIS A 91 -17.25 -14.52 12.19
N ILE A 92 -16.77 -15.76 12.35
CA ILE A 92 -15.87 -16.40 11.39
C ILE A 92 -16.67 -16.76 10.13
N MET A 93 -16.29 -16.17 9.00
CA MET A 93 -16.83 -16.51 7.69
C MET A 93 -16.07 -17.65 7.01
N GLY A 94 -14.82 -17.90 7.42
CA GLY A 94 -14.01 -19.00 6.90
C GLY A 94 -12.51 -18.74 7.02
N TYR A 95 -11.74 -19.42 6.19
CA TYR A 95 -10.29 -19.29 6.09
C TYR A 95 -9.91 -19.02 4.63
N GLN A 96 -8.92 -18.16 4.40
CA GLN A 96 -8.44 -17.85 3.06
C GLN A 96 -6.91 -17.82 3.02
N SER A 97 -6.34 -18.30 1.92
CA SER A 97 -4.90 -18.21 1.64
C SER A 97 -4.58 -16.91 0.91
N PHE A 98 -3.50 -16.26 1.34
CA PHE A 98 -3.00 -15.00 0.80
C PHE A 98 -1.54 -15.14 0.38
N GLY A 99 -1.19 -14.52 -0.76
CA GLY A 99 0.18 -14.33 -1.19
C GLY A 99 0.76 -13.03 -0.65
N THR A 100 1.99 -13.07 -0.14
CA THR A 100 2.75 -11.87 0.26
C THR A 100 3.64 -11.40 -0.89
N ALA A 101 4.11 -10.15 -0.83
CA ALA A 101 5.09 -9.60 -1.77
C ALA A 101 6.41 -10.41 -1.80
N SER A 102 6.71 -11.17 -0.74
CA SER A 102 7.89 -12.06 -0.69
C SER A 102 7.71 -13.39 -1.44
N GLY A 103 6.54 -13.64 -2.03
CA GLY A 103 6.17 -14.91 -2.66
C GLY A 103 5.72 -16.00 -1.68
N ARG A 104 5.81 -15.74 -0.36
CA ARG A 104 5.27 -16.66 0.66
C ARG A 104 3.75 -16.61 0.70
N GLN A 105 3.14 -17.75 1.03
CA GLN A 105 1.71 -17.85 1.30
C GLN A 105 1.45 -17.98 2.81
N PHE A 106 0.32 -17.45 3.26
CA PHE A 106 -0.19 -17.69 4.60
C PHE A 106 -1.71 -17.88 4.54
N VAL A 107 -2.25 -18.65 5.48
CA VAL A 107 -3.70 -18.81 5.65
C VAL A 107 -4.12 -17.94 6.83
N ALA A 108 -5.18 -17.15 6.65
CA ALA A 108 -5.74 -16.33 7.71
C ALA A 108 -7.24 -16.60 7.90
N LYS A 109 -7.69 -16.41 9.14
CA LYS A 109 -9.11 -16.43 9.52
C LYS A 109 -9.78 -15.20 8.90
N ILE A 110 -10.95 -15.38 8.30
CA ILE A 110 -11.76 -14.30 7.77
C ILE A 110 -12.94 -14.08 8.69
N ILE A 111 -13.08 -12.87 9.20
CA ILE A 111 -14.21 -12.43 10.02
C ILE A 111 -14.99 -11.33 9.33
N ALA A 112 -16.27 -11.23 9.63
CA ALA A 112 -17.10 -10.09 9.23
C ALA A 112 -16.94 -8.95 10.24
N VAL A 113 -16.54 -7.78 9.75
CA VAL A 113 -16.45 -6.55 10.54
C VAL A 113 -17.16 -5.42 9.83
N GLN A 114 -17.74 -4.52 10.60
CA GLN A 114 -18.19 -3.23 10.11
C GLN A 114 -17.06 -2.22 10.26
N VAL A 115 -16.84 -1.41 9.22
CA VAL A 115 -15.77 -0.42 9.16
C VAL A 115 -16.34 0.96 8.91
N ASN A 116 -15.73 1.96 9.55
CA ASN A 116 -15.97 3.37 9.29
C ASN A 116 -14.71 4.22 9.53
N MET A 117 -14.79 5.51 9.25
CA MET A 117 -13.74 6.50 9.50
C MET A 117 -14.38 7.75 10.11
N MET A 118 -13.72 8.34 11.10
CA MET A 118 -14.08 9.67 11.61
C MET A 118 -13.49 10.75 10.71
N GLY A 119 -14.30 11.74 10.37
CA GLY A 119 -13.88 12.96 9.70
C GLY A 119 -14.50 14.19 10.35
N PHE A 120 -14.46 15.32 9.66
CA PHE A 120 -15.02 16.59 10.10
C PHE A 120 -16.11 17.04 9.13
N ASN A 121 -17.23 17.52 9.64
CA ASN A 121 -18.25 18.16 8.81
C ASN A 121 -17.88 19.61 8.48
N GLU A 122 -18.76 20.32 7.75
CA GLU A 122 -18.54 21.73 7.36
C GLU A 122 -18.43 22.69 8.55
N PHE A 123 -18.93 22.28 9.71
CA PHE A 123 -18.89 23.05 10.97
C PHE A 123 -17.68 22.69 11.84
N GLY A 124 -16.80 21.79 11.38
CA GLY A 124 -15.64 21.32 12.13
C GLY A 124 -15.95 20.30 13.23
N ASN A 125 -17.18 19.76 13.29
CA ASN A 125 -17.54 18.72 14.24
C ASN A 125 -17.09 17.35 13.73
N SER A 126 -16.59 16.52 14.64
CA SER A 126 -16.23 15.14 14.31
C SER A 126 -17.48 14.32 14.00
N VAL A 127 -17.52 13.69 12.83
CA VAL A 127 -18.64 12.88 12.35
C VAL A 127 -18.13 11.63 11.66
N LEU A 128 -18.95 10.57 11.63
CA LEU A 128 -18.68 9.43 10.76
C LEU A 128 -18.72 9.90 9.31
N MET A 129 -17.76 9.43 8.51
CA MET A 129 -17.69 9.79 7.10
C MET A 129 -18.79 9.06 6.32
N THR A 130 -18.95 7.76 6.49
CA THR A 130 -19.97 6.97 5.77
C THR A 130 -20.90 6.28 6.75
N ASP A 131 -21.89 5.55 6.21
CA ASP A 131 -22.55 4.51 6.99
C ASP A 131 -21.58 3.37 7.29
N TRP A 132 -21.87 2.62 8.36
CA TRP A 132 -21.13 1.40 8.69
C TRP A 132 -21.22 0.40 7.54
N THR A 133 -20.07 -0.03 7.04
CA THR A 133 -20.01 -0.98 5.92
C THR A 133 -19.42 -2.29 6.38
N THR A 134 -20.16 -3.38 6.20
CA THR A 134 -19.64 -4.74 6.41
C THR A 134 -18.60 -5.09 5.35
N ILE A 135 -17.44 -5.57 5.80
CA ILE A 135 -16.40 -6.17 4.95
C ILE A 135 -15.84 -7.46 5.57
N GLY A 136 -15.20 -8.27 4.73
CA GLY A 136 -14.32 -9.32 5.22
C GLY A 136 -12.98 -8.75 5.69
N CYS A 137 -12.55 -9.18 6.86
CA CYS A 137 -11.27 -8.82 7.45
C CYS A 137 -10.46 -10.08 7.77
N ALA A 138 -9.21 -10.11 7.34
CA ALA A 138 -8.27 -11.16 7.66
C ALA A 138 -7.64 -10.90 9.03
N VAL A 139 -7.65 -11.93 9.88
CA VAL A 139 -7.02 -11.90 11.20
C VAL A 139 -5.75 -12.73 11.13
N PHE A 140 -4.60 -12.09 11.33
CA PHE A 140 -3.34 -12.78 11.55
C PHE A 140 -3.38 -13.52 12.88
N ASP A 141 -2.80 -14.72 12.95
CA ASP A 141 -2.68 -15.44 14.23
C ASP A 141 -1.64 -14.80 15.16
N GLN A 142 -0.73 -14.01 14.61
CA GLN A 142 0.27 -13.28 15.39
C GLN A 142 -0.28 -11.96 15.96
N ASN A 143 0.24 -11.58 17.13
CA ASN A 143 0.04 -10.25 17.70
C ASN A 143 0.97 -9.23 17.04
N GLU A 144 0.65 -7.95 17.20
CA GLU A 144 1.44 -6.80 16.70
C GLU A 144 2.93 -6.85 17.06
N GLN A 145 3.28 -7.40 18.24
CA GLN A 145 4.65 -7.43 18.76
C GLN A 145 5.40 -8.74 18.45
N ALA A 146 4.83 -9.64 17.66
CA ALA A 146 5.48 -10.92 17.36
C ALA A 146 6.76 -10.70 16.52
N PRO A 147 7.92 -11.29 16.89
CA PRO A 147 9.22 -10.98 16.29
C PRO A 147 9.33 -11.31 14.80
N ASN A 148 8.47 -12.19 14.28
CA ASN A 148 8.35 -12.53 12.85
C ASN A 148 6.93 -12.30 12.32
N GLY A 149 6.12 -11.52 13.04
CA GLY A 149 4.75 -11.22 12.66
C GLY A 149 4.65 -10.16 11.56
N PRO A 150 3.45 -9.96 11.01
CA PRO A 150 3.16 -8.82 10.16
C PRO A 150 3.41 -7.53 10.94
N ARG A 151 4.00 -6.53 10.29
CA ARG A 151 4.42 -5.29 10.96
C ARG A 151 3.32 -4.24 11.05
N ASN A 152 2.37 -4.28 10.13
CA ASN A 152 1.33 -3.26 9.99
C ASN A 152 -0.02 -3.92 9.74
N ARG A 153 -1.08 -3.31 10.28
CA ARG A 153 -2.46 -3.53 9.84
C ARG A 153 -2.61 -2.94 8.44
N LEU A 154 -3.36 -3.59 7.56
CA LEU A 154 -3.59 -3.12 6.19
C LEU A 154 -5.05 -2.74 6.03
N ASN A 155 -5.33 -1.54 5.51
CA ASN A 155 -6.71 -1.06 5.35
C ASN A 155 -7.49 -1.83 4.27
N GLY A 156 -6.78 -2.51 3.37
CA GLY A 156 -7.37 -3.20 2.24
C GLY A 156 -8.07 -2.26 1.26
N PRO A 157 -9.03 -2.76 0.47
CA PRO A 157 -9.69 -1.97 -0.56
C PRO A 157 -10.80 -1.06 -0.05
N TRP A 158 -11.16 -1.10 1.23
CA TRP A 158 -12.33 -0.39 1.75
C TRP A 158 -12.26 1.11 1.49
N LEU A 159 -11.15 1.77 1.89
CA LEU A 159 -11.01 3.23 1.79
C LEU A 159 -11.23 3.72 0.35
N ARG A 160 -10.55 3.09 -0.62
CA ARG A 160 -10.62 3.45 -2.05
C ARG A 160 -11.92 3.06 -2.74
N LYS A 161 -12.75 2.23 -2.10
CA LYS A 161 -14.08 1.84 -2.60
C LYS A 161 -15.20 2.67 -1.99
N ALA A 162 -15.04 3.08 -0.73
CA ALA A 162 -16.06 3.80 0.03
C ALA A 162 -15.91 5.33 -0.07
N LEU A 163 -14.68 5.82 -0.22
CA LEU A 163 -14.35 7.25 -0.10
C LEU A 163 -13.46 7.72 -1.26
N TYR A 164 -13.45 9.03 -1.48
CA TYR A 164 -12.53 9.66 -2.42
C TYR A 164 -11.22 9.97 -1.72
N THR A 165 -10.10 9.58 -2.32
CA THR A 165 -8.76 9.82 -1.79
C THR A 165 -7.94 10.69 -2.75
N GLY A 166 -7.16 11.61 -2.20
CA GLY A 166 -6.21 12.42 -2.95
C GLY A 166 -4.88 12.54 -2.20
N THR A 167 -3.78 12.48 -2.94
CA THR A 167 -2.44 12.77 -2.40
C THR A 167 -1.96 14.10 -2.97
N ALA A 168 -1.57 15.04 -2.10
CA ALA A 168 -1.01 16.30 -2.57
C ALA A 168 0.49 16.13 -2.90
N PRO A 169 0.95 16.52 -4.11
CA PRO A 169 2.35 16.36 -4.55
C PRO A 169 3.33 17.40 -3.95
N THR A 170 3.02 18.02 -2.81
CA THR A 170 3.92 18.98 -2.15
C THR A 170 5.04 18.30 -1.36
N LEU A 171 5.95 19.12 -0.81
CA LEU A 171 7.03 18.75 0.13
C LEU A 171 6.58 17.91 1.34
N PHE A 172 5.27 17.77 1.57
CA PHE A 172 4.67 16.97 2.63
C PHE A 172 3.62 16.03 2.02
N PRO A 173 4.01 14.83 1.56
CA PRO A 173 3.07 13.84 1.04
C PRO A 173 2.07 13.45 2.14
N SER A 174 0.85 13.99 2.06
CA SER A 174 -0.26 13.65 2.96
C SER A 174 -1.41 13.08 2.13
N LEU A 175 -2.11 12.12 2.72
CA LEU A 175 -3.36 11.59 2.17
C LEU A 175 -4.53 12.41 2.71
N PHE A 176 -5.38 12.84 1.79
CA PHE A 176 -6.61 13.55 2.04
C PHE A 176 -7.77 12.64 1.63
N VAL A 177 -8.82 12.63 2.45
CA VAL A 177 -10.00 11.79 2.23
C VAL A 177 -11.25 12.65 2.29
N GLY A 178 -12.14 12.43 1.34
CA GLY A 178 -13.40 13.15 1.19
C GLY A 178 -14.56 12.22 0.84
N LEU A 179 -15.78 12.70 1.06
CA LEU A 179 -17.02 11.99 0.71
C LEU A 179 -17.35 12.13 -0.77
N ASN A 180 -16.94 13.25 -1.35
CA ASN A 180 -17.19 13.59 -2.73
C ASN A 180 -15.88 14.08 -3.35
N LYS A 181 -15.78 14.04 -4.68
CA LYS A 181 -14.67 14.68 -5.40
C LYS A 181 -14.55 16.18 -5.04
N GLY A 182 -15.68 16.84 -4.80
CA GLY A 182 -15.76 18.23 -4.35
C GLY A 182 -14.90 18.50 -3.12
N ASP A 183 -14.93 17.64 -2.11
CA ASP A 183 -14.19 17.80 -0.85
C ASP A 183 -12.67 17.80 -1.04
N LEU A 184 -12.18 17.11 -2.08
CA LEU A 184 -10.75 17.07 -2.42
C LEU A 184 -10.32 18.22 -3.33
N THR A 185 -11.26 18.80 -4.06
CA THR A 185 -11.01 19.83 -5.09
C THR A 185 -11.40 21.25 -4.65
N ALA A 186 -12.24 21.39 -3.62
CA ALA A 186 -12.66 22.67 -3.09
C ALA A 186 -11.52 23.27 -2.26
N GLY A 187 -10.82 24.25 -2.83
CA GLY A 187 -9.89 25.11 -2.10
C GLY A 187 -8.40 24.87 -2.33
N ASP A 188 -7.96 24.56 -3.55
CA ASP A 188 -6.53 24.42 -3.88
C ASP A 188 -5.79 23.38 -3.00
N MET A 189 -6.50 22.39 -2.45
CA MET A 189 -5.91 21.36 -1.59
C MET A 189 -4.95 20.44 -2.33
N LEU A 190 -5.19 20.24 -3.62
CA LEU A 190 -4.18 19.76 -4.53
C LEU A 190 -3.50 21.01 -5.12
N PRO A 191 -2.22 21.27 -4.81
CA PRO A 191 -1.49 22.34 -5.46
C PRO A 191 -1.71 22.19 -6.96
N ALA A 192 -2.21 23.24 -7.61
CA ALA A 192 -2.28 23.27 -9.05
C ALA A 192 -0.88 22.88 -9.55
N ILE A 193 -0.80 21.71 -10.21
CA ILE A 193 0.43 21.18 -10.75
C ILE A 193 1.07 22.34 -11.53
N ARG A 194 2.27 22.77 -11.12
CA ARG A 194 2.97 23.86 -11.85
C ARG A 194 3.13 23.41 -13.29
N SER A 195 3.16 24.32 -14.26
CA SER A 195 3.30 23.96 -15.68
C SER A 195 4.49 23.01 -15.93
N SER A 196 5.57 23.14 -15.14
CA SER A 196 6.74 22.26 -15.15
C SER A 196 6.48 20.83 -14.65
N GLN A 197 5.47 20.61 -13.82
CA GLN A 197 5.04 19.31 -13.30
C GLN A 197 3.89 18.71 -14.12
N ARG A 198 3.26 19.49 -15.01
CA ARG A 198 2.21 19.03 -15.96
C ARG A 198 2.80 18.41 -17.23
N ALA A 199 4.12 18.39 -17.37
CA ALA A 199 4.75 17.62 -18.42
C ALA A 199 4.29 16.17 -18.25
N ALA A 200 3.50 15.67 -19.19
CA ALA A 200 3.32 14.23 -19.31
C ALA A 200 4.70 13.60 -19.29
N PRO A 201 4.93 12.48 -18.58
CA PRO A 201 6.20 11.78 -18.71
C PRO A 201 6.42 11.59 -20.21
N GLU A 202 7.53 12.13 -20.72
CA GLU A 202 7.88 11.95 -22.12
C GLU A 202 8.10 10.45 -22.29
N PHE A 203 7.07 9.79 -22.80
CA PHE A 203 7.15 8.40 -23.18
C PHE A 203 7.88 8.39 -24.52
N LEU A 204 9.20 8.54 -24.46
CA LEU A 204 10.05 8.18 -25.58
C LEU A 204 9.78 6.71 -25.85
N ARG A 205 9.09 6.41 -26.96
CA ARG A 205 8.91 5.03 -27.40
C ARG A 205 10.30 4.39 -27.36
N PRO A 206 10.49 3.27 -26.64
CA PRO A 206 11.76 2.60 -26.65
C PRO A 206 12.10 2.24 -28.10
N GLN A 207 13.24 2.73 -28.59
CA GLN A 207 13.78 2.29 -29.87
C GLN A 207 13.96 0.77 -29.80
N SER A 208 13.38 0.07 -30.78
CA SER A 208 13.48 -1.38 -30.88
C SER A 208 14.96 -1.79 -30.93
N GLY A 209 15.37 -2.71 -30.06
CA GLY A 209 16.72 -3.27 -30.03
C GLY A 209 17.70 -2.63 -29.05
N VAL A 210 17.32 -1.59 -28.29
CA VAL A 210 18.18 -0.97 -27.27
C VAL A 210 17.79 -1.45 -25.87
N GLY A 211 18.74 -1.98 -25.11
CA GLY A 211 18.54 -2.30 -23.70
C GLY A 211 18.56 -1.02 -22.88
N TRP A 212 17.51 -0.73 -22.11
CA TRP A 212 17.42 0.51 -21.31
C TRP A 212 17.94 0.31 -19.89
N ARG A 213 18.51 1.36 -19.29
CA ARG A 213 18.86 1.41 -17.86
C ARG A 213 18.17 2.60 -17.21
N GLN A 214 17.72 2.41 -15.97
CA GLN A 214 17.16 3.47 -15.15
C GLN A 214 18.27 4.05 -14.27
N ASP A 215 18.41 5.37 -14.25
CA ASP A 215 19.23 6.08 -13.27
C ASP A 215 18.50 6.08 -11.92
N PRO A 216 19.07 5.45 -10.87
CA PRO A 216 18.42 5.40 -9.55
C PRO A 216 18.33 6.76 -8.84
N LEU A 217 19.10 7.77 -9.27
CA LEU A 217 19.10 9.10 -8.65
C LEU A 217 18.13 10.07 -9.33
N SER A 218 18.10 10.09 -10.66
CA SER A 218 17.23 10.99 -11.43
C SER A 218 15.90 10.36 -11.86
N GLY A 219 15.78 9.03 -11.80
CA GLY A 219 14.61 8.30 -12.30
C GLY A 219 14.52 8.26 -13.83
N LEU A 220 15.48 8.87 -14.55
CA LEU A 220 15.50 8.94 -16.01
C LEU A 220 16.00 7.64 -16.62
N TYR A 221 15.44 7.28 -17.78
CA TYR A 221 15.88 6.14 -18.57
C TYR A 221 16.88 6.58 -19.64
N TYR A 222 17.99 5.87 -19.75
CA TYR A 222 18.98 6.09 -20.80
C TYR A 222 19.25 4.79 -21.57
N PRO A 223 19.61 4.87 -22.86
CA PRO A 223 20.01 3.71 -23.64
C PRO A 223 21.26 3.11 -23.00
N GLY A 224 21.14 1.86 -22.56
CA GLY A 224 22.25 1.05 -22.11
C GLY A 224 23.14 0.62 -23.28
N PRO A 225 24.40 0.29 -23.01
CA PRO A 225 25.32 -0.16 -24.06
C PRO A 225 24.73 -1.37 -24.79
N ASP A 226 24.72 -1.33 -26.12
CA ASP A 226 24.21 -2.40 -26.95
C ASP A 226 25.02 -3.68 -26.69
N ARG A 227 24.38 -4.65 -26.01
CA ARG A 227 25.03 -5.93 -25.67
C ARG A 227 25.36 -6.76 -26.92
N ARG A 228 24.83 -6.41 -28.10
CA ARG A 228 25.22 -7.04 -29.37
C ARG A 228 26.63 -6.65 -29.81
N VAL A 229 27.18 -5.54 -29.30
CA VAL A 229 28.55 -5.08 -29.63
C VAL A 229 29.60 -5.70 -28.68
N GLN A 230 29.22 -6.08 -27.46
CA GLN A 230 30.15 -6.65 -26.47
C GLN A 230 30.48 -8.15 -26.68
N GLY A 231 29.89 -8.81 -27.68
CA GLY A 231 30.16 -10.21 -28.01
C GLY A 231 31.28 -10.45 -29.03
N LYS A 232 31.83 -9.42 -29.68
CA LYS A 232 33.01 -9.58 -30.53
C LYS A 232 34.26 -9.31 -29.70
N LEU A 233 34.92 -10.40 -29.28
CA LEU A 233 36.33 -10.37 -28.88
C LEU A 233 37.09 -9.48 -29.88
N LEU A 234 37.75 -8.45 -29.37
CA LEU A 234 38.70 -7.66 -30.16
C LEU A 234 39.75 -8.64 -30.73
N PRO A 235 40.07 -8.58 -32.04
CA PRO A 235 41.21 -9.31 -32.57
C PRO A 235 42.45 -8.87 -31.78
N GLN A 236 43.20 -9.84 -31.26
CA GLN A 236 44.51 -9.55 -30.69
C GLN A 236 45.33 -8.75 -31.70
N PRO A 237 46.04 -7.70 -31.29
CA PRO A 237 46.94 -6.99 -32.18
C PRO A 237 48.01 -7.97 -32.67
N ALA A 238 48.02 -8.22 -33.99
CA ALA A 238 49.09 -8.96 -34.63
C ALA A 238 50.40 -8.23 -34.35
N GLY A 239 51.26 -8.87 -33.57
CA GLY A 239 52.63 -8.46 -33.37
C GLY A 239 53.30 -8.30 -34.72
N SER A 240 53.81 -7.10 -34.96
CA SER A 240 54.81 -6.81 -35.96
C SER A 240 56.09 -7.52 -35.57
N ASP A 241 56.43 -8.61 -36.27
CA ASP A 241 57.83 -8.99 -36.46
C ASP A 241 58.10 -9.05 -37.96
N SER A 242 58.89 -8.08 -38.39
CA SER A 242 59.43 -7.95 -39.73
C SER A 242 60.66 -8.83 -39.91
N SER A 243 60.66 -9.52 -41.06
CA SER A 243 61.80 -9.81 -41.94
C SER A 243 62.90 -10.79 -41.48
N SER A 244 63.03 -11.89 -42.22
CA SER A 244 64.15 -12.18 -43.16
C SER A 244 64.08 -13.67 -43.57
N GLY A 245 63.90 -13.98 -44.86
CA GLY A 245 64.94 -14.62 -45.70
C GLY A 245 65.21 -16.07 -45.26
N SER A 246 65.09 -17.14 -46.05
CA SER A 246 65.60 -17.38 -47.39
C SER A 246 65.61 -18.91 -47.58
N SER A 247 65.43 -19.37 -48.81
CA SER A 247 65.91 -20.65 -49.38
C SER A 247 65.45 -22.00 -48.79
N THR A 248 64.54 -22.66 -49.54
CA THR A 248 64.56 -24.10 -49.91
C THR A 248 65.98 -24.57 -50.32
N PRO A 249 66.35 -25.89 -50.28
CA PRO A 249 65.56 -26.94 -50.93
C PRO A 249 65.71 -28.42 -50.43
N THR A 250 65.01 -29.30 -51.16
CA THR A 250 65.26 -30.74 -51.40
C THR A 250 65.01 -31.77 -50.28
N GLY A 251 64.06 -32.70 -50.53
CA GLY A 251 64.05 -34.05 -49.93
C GLY A 251 65.13 -34.95 -50.56
N PRO A 252 64.99 -36.29 -50.65
CA PRO A 252 64.04 -37.21 -50.02
C PRO A 252 64.75 -38.32 -49.20
N SER A 253 63.98 -39.14 -48.47
CA SER A 253 64.13 -40.60 -48.25
C SER A 253 63.00 -41.07 -47.33
#